data_AF-A0A6M3IM24-F1
#
_entry.id   AF-A0A6M3IM24-F1
#
_cell.length_a   1.000
_cell.length_b   1.000
_cell.length_c   1.000
_cell.angle_alpha   90.00
_cell.angle_beta   90.00
_cell.angle_gamma   90.00
#
_symmetry.space_group_name_H-M   'P 1'
#
loop_
_entity.id
_entity.type
_entity.pdbx_description
1 polymer ?
#
loop_
_entity_poly.entity_id
_entity_poly.type
_entity_poly.pdbx_seq_one_letter_code
_entity_poly.pdbx_strand_id
1 'polypeptide(L)'
;MDATEPNTPPCITSPDDFTLFQSTCERVISLLNLRDYAVYYRHGYPDGDTSDWTDSLALCCYNIIDMTATIFLCPDWGKVMPSAVAIRTTAAHEVLELLLARISMMAKDRDAHERDVIQATHQVIRRLEYLLSSSGLLEENTCQSGQKTTRMLCGEP
;
A
#
# COMPACT_ATOMS: atom_id res chain seq x y z
N MET A 1 -20.52 34.50 -11.51
CA MET A 1 -20.03 33.67 -12.63
C MET A 1 -19.50 32.42 -11.98
N ASP A 2 -20.35 31.40 -11.85
CA ASP A 2 -19.95 30.07 -11.37
C ASP A 2 -19.16 29.41 -12.49
N ALA A 3 -17.85 29.29 -12.30
CA ALA A 3 -17.05 28.40 -13.12
C ALA A 3 -17.35 26.99 -12.64
N THR A 4 -18.28 26.30 -13.30
CA THR A 4 -18.47 24.87 -13.14
C THR A 4 -17.16 24.18 -13.48
N GLU A 5 -16.46 23.67 -12.45
CA GLU A 5 -15.23 22.92 -12.64
C GLU A 5 -15.49 21.74 -13.58
N PRO A 6 -14.56 21.43 -14.50
CA PRO A 6 -14.68 20.31 -15.40
C PRO A 6 -14.83 19.01 -14.59
N ASN A 7 -15.91 18.29 -14.87
CA ASN A 7 -16.29 17.01 -14.26
C ASN A 7 -15.20 15.97 -14.57
N THR A 8 -14.18 15.89 -13.71
CA THR A 8 -13.09 14.93 -13.86
C THR A 8 -13.63 13.56 -13.46
N PRO A 9 -13.48 12.51 -14.29
CA PRO A 9 -13.99 11.19 -13.94
C PRO A 9 -13.36 10.69 -12.63
N PRO A 10 -14.15 10.04 -11.75
CA PRO A 10 -13.64 9.56 -10.47
C PRO A 10 -12.59 8.46 -10.70
N CYS A 11 -11.45 8.56 -10.02
CA CYS A 11 -10.41 7.54 -10.05
C CYS A 11 -10.77 6.43 -9.05
N ILE A 12 -11.51 5.43 -9.52
CA ILE A 12 -12.07 4.35 -8.69
C ILE A 12 -11.15 3.12 -8.76
N THR A 13 -10.86 2.51 -7.61
CA THR A 13 -10.14 1.23 -7.53
C THR A 13 -11.07 0.05 -7.83
N SER A 14 -10.55 -0.93 -8.56
CA SER A 14 -11.28 -2.14 -8.97
C SER A 14 -11.05 -3.33 -8.03
N PRO A 15 -11.85 -4.41 -8.14
CA PRO A 15 -11.58 -5.67 -7.43
C PRO A 15 -10.21 -6.29 -7.77
N ASP A 16 -9.72 -6.10 -8.99
CA ASP A 16 -8.39 -6.56 -9.39
C ASP A 16 -7.29 -5.74 -8.69
N ASP A 17 -7.50 -4.43 -8.55
CA ASP A 17 -6.61 -3.57 -7.75
C ASP A 17 -6.60 -4.00 -6.28
N PHE A 18 -7.75 -4.35 -5.72
CA PHE A 18 -7.84 -4.86 -4.35
C PHE A 18 -7.11 -6.21 -4.19
N THR A 19 -7.24 -7.11 -5.16
CA THR A 19 -6.51 -8.40 -5.16
C THR A 19 -5.00 -8.16 -5.21
N LEU A 20 -4.55 -7.23 -6.05
CA LEU A 20 -3.15 -6.83 -6.12
C LEU A 20 -2.68 -6.18 -4.81
N PHE A 21 -3.49 -5.30 -4.22
CA PHE A 21 -3.22 -4.64 -2.96
C PHE A 21 -3.03 -5.65 -1.83
N GLN A 22 -3.97 -6.59 -1.66
CA GLN A 22 -3.92 -7.63 -0.63
C GLN A 22 -2.69 -8.52 -0.79
N SER A 23 -2.46 -9.08 -1.99
CA SER A 23 -1.31 -9.94 -2.23
C SER A 23 0.03 -9.24 -2.00
N THR A 24 0.09 -7.93 -2.26
CA THR A 24 1.25 -7.11 -1.95
C THR A 24 1.43 -6.93 -0.44
N CYS A 25 0.35 -6.64 0.30
CA CYS A 25 0.40 -6.54 1.75
C CYS A 25 0.92 -7.85 2.37
N GLU A 26 0.37 -8.99 1.97
CA GLU A 26 0.77 -10.32 2.46
C GLU A 26 2.25 -10.61 2.18
N ARG A 27 2.75 -10.24 0.98
CA ARG A 27 4.18 -10.37 0.63
C ARG A 27 5.06 -9.52 1.54
N VAL A 28 4.69 -8.27 1.80
CA VAL A 28 5.47 -7.36 2.67
C VAL A 28 5.41 -7.83 4.13
N ILE A 29 4.26 -8.28 4.62
CA ILE A 29 4.10 -8.87 5.96
C ILE A 29 5.03 -10.07 6.13
N SER A 30 5.06 -10.97 5.14
CA SER A 30 5.93 -12.14 5.14
C SER A 30 7.41 -11.75 5.16
N LEU A 31 7.80 -10.77 4.33
CA LEU A 31 9.17 -10.25 4.27
C LEU A 31 9.63 -9.65 5.61
N LEU A 32 8.77 -8.86 6.25
CA LEU A 32 9.05 -8.20 7.53
C LEU A 32 8.87 -9.14 8.73
N ASN A 33 8.39 -10.37 8.50
CA ASN A 33 8.07 -11.36 9.52
C ASN A 33 7.10 -10.83 10.59
N LEU A 34 6.11 -10.04 10.18
CA LEU A 34 5.03 -9.49 11.02
C LEU A 34 3.99 -10.57 11.34
N ARG A 35 4.32 -11.48 12.26
CA ARG A 35 3.46 -12.61 12.66
C ARG A 35 2.68 -12.38 13.95
N ASP A 36 2.92 -11.25 14.59
CA ASP A 36 2.33 -10.90 15.87
C ASP A 36 0.91 -10.34 15.73
N TYR A 37 0.49 -9.92 14.52
CA TYR A 37 -0.86 -9.45 14.24
C TYR A 37 -1.71 -10.46 13.45
N ALA A 38 -2.99 -10.56 13.81
CA ALA A 38 -4.01 -11.07 12.90
C ALA A 38 -4.44 -9.94 11.95
N VAL A 39 -4.10 -10.05 10.66
CA VAL A 39 -4.34 -9.02 9.64
C VAL A 39 -5.52 -9.40 8.75
N TYR A 40 -6.45 -8.46 8.57
CA TYR A 40 -7.60 -8.56 7.69
C TYR A 40 -7.53 -7.48 6.60
N TYR A 41 -8.22 -7.70 5.49
CA TYR A 41 -8.24 -6.77 4.34
C TYR A 41 -9.67 -6.42 3.96
N ARG A 42 -9.91 -5.17 3.57
CA ARG A 42 -11.21 -4.70 3.07
C ARG A 42 -11.05 -3.70 1.93
N HIS A 43 -11.97 -3.76 0.97
CA HIS A 43 -12.14 -2.74 -0.07
C HIS A 43 -13.32 -1.86 0.33
N GLY A 44 -13.05 -0.64 0.78
CA GLY A 44 -14.06 0.23 1.38
C GLY A 44 -13.50 1.13 2.48
N TYR A 45 -14.41 1.78 3.21
CA TYR A 45 -14.07 2.63 4.36
C TYR A 45 -14.38 1.90 5.68
N PRO A 46 -13.69 2.22 6.80
CA PRO A 46 -13.90 1.56 8.09
C PRO A 46 -15.35 1.56 8.57
N ASP A 47 -16.02 2.70 8.49
CA ASP A 47 -17.38 2.90 9.01
C ASP A 47 -18.45 2.97 7.90
N GLY A 48 -18.05 2.71 6.64
CA GLY A 48 -18.92 2.88 5.47
C GLY A 48 -19.23 4.34 5.12
N ASP A 49 -18.74 5.30 5.89
CA ASP A 49 -18.82 6.74 5.62
C ASP A 49 -17.57 7.21 4.85
N THR A 50 -17.79 8.06 3.85
CA THR A 50 -16.79 8.64 2.96
C THR A 50 -16.30 10.02 3.43
N SER A 51 -17.04 10.69 4.33
CA SER A 51 -16.89 12.13 4.58
C SER A 51 -15.59 12.53 5.26
N ASP A 52 -15.02 11.66 6.10
CA ASP A 52 -13.79 11.94 6.85
C ASP A 52 -12.51 11.39 6.19
N TRP A 53 -12.63 10.68 5.06
CA TRP A 53 -11.54 9.88 4.48
C TRP A 53 -11.15 10.25 3.05
N THR A 54 -11.63 11.38 2.53
CA THR A 54 -11.50 11.76 1.11
C THR A 54 -10.07 11.90 0.61
N ASP A 55 -9.10 12.08 1.52
CA ASP A 55 -7.70 12.33 1.16
C ASP A 55 -6.78 11.10 1.31
N SER A 56 -7.31 9.96 1.79
CA SER A 56 -6.53 8.74 2.03
C SER A 56 -6.76 7.71 0.93
N LEU A 57 -5.67 7.16 0.38
CA LEU A 57 -5.73 6.12 -0.66
C LEU A 57 -5.99 4.72 -0.06
N ALA A 58 -5.55 4.53 1.18
CA ALA A 58 -5.71 3.34 2.00
C ALA A 58 -5.62 3.74 3.48
N LEU A 59 -5.89 2.79 4.37
CA LEU A 59 -5.80 3.01 5.81
C LEU A 59 -5.49 1.71 6.56
N CYS A 60 -4.61 1.79 7.55
CA CYS A 60 -4.40 0.74 8.53
C CYS A 60 -5.07 1.07 9.86
N CYS A 61 -6.13 0.33 10.22
CA CYS A 61 -6.71 0.36 11.56
C CYS A 61 -6.16 -0.80 12.38
N TYR A 62 -5.71 -0.57 13.60
CA TYR A 62 -5.15 -1.61 14.46
C TYR A 62 -5.60 -1.48 15.92
N ASN A 63 -5.66 -2.63 16.59
CA ASN A 63 -5.86 -2.75 18.02
C ASN A 63 -4.64 -3.48 18.62
N ILE A 64 -3.84 -2.74 19.39
CA ILE A 64 -2.57 -3.23 19.97
C ILE A 64 -2.81 -4.22 21.12
N ILE A 65 -3.97 -4.16 21.78
CA ILE A 65 -4.29 -5.08 22.89
C ILE A 65 -4.60 -6.46 22.33
N ASP A 66 -5.48 -6.52 21.33
CA ASP A 66 -5.92 -7.77 20.70
C ASP A 66 -4.96 -8.25 19.60
N MET A 67 -3.96 -7.43 19.26
CA MET A 67 -3.02 -7.66 18.17
C MET A 67 -3.75 -7.99 16.86
N THR A 68 -4.76 -7.18 16.54
CA THR A 68 -5.52 -7.28 15.29
C THR A 68 -5.34 -6.03 14.46
N ALA A 69 -5.34 -6.18 13.14
CA ALA A 69 -5.28 -5.06 12.20
C ALA A 69 -6.20 -5.31 11.01
N THR A 70 -6.84 -4.27 10.51
CA THR A 70 -7.57 -4.28 9.24
C THR A 70 -6.99 -3.21 8.33
N ILE A 71 -6.53 -3.63 7.15
CA ILE A 71 -6.00 -2.74 6.12
C ILE A 71 -7.07 -2.53 5.05
N PHE A 72 -7.41 -1.29 4.79
CA PHE A 72 -8.44 -0.86 3.86
C PHE A 72 -7.81 -0.29 2.60
N LEU A 73 -8.27 -0.71 1.43
CA LEU A 73 -8.08 0.03 0.19
C LEU A 73 -9.30 0.92 -0.04
N CYS A 74 -9.09 2.23 -0.21
CA CYS A 74 -10.20 3.15 -0.48
C CYS A 74 -10.72 2.95 -1.91
N PRO A 75 -12.06 2.89 -2.11
CA PRO A 75 -12.66 2.71 -3.42
C PRO A 75 -12.50 3.95 -4.32
N ASP A 76 -12.34 5.14 -3.73
CA ASP A 76 -12.19 6.40 -4.45
C ASP A 76 -10.85 7.05 -4.10
N TRP A 77 -10.03 7.30 -5.12
CA TRP A 77 -8.73 7.98 -5.00
C TRP A 77 -8.80 9.43 -5.50
N GLY A 78 -9.99 9.93 -5.78
CA GLY A 78 -10.26 11.28 -6.27
C GLY A 78 -9.55 11.54 -7.60
N LYS A 79 -8.42 12.26 -7.54
CA LYS A 79 -7.63 12.67 -8.72
C LYS A 79 -6.43 11.75 -9.01
N VAL A 80 -6.16 10.75 -8.17
CA VAL A 80 -5.00 9.86 -8.32
C VAL A 80 -5.42 8.58 -9.02
N MET A 81 -4.85 8.33 -10.20
CA MET A 81 -5.15 7.11 -10.96
C MET A 81 -4.52 5.87 -10.27
N PRO A 82 -5.29 4.79 -10.00
CA PRO A 82 -4.79 3.59 -9.35
C PRO A 82 -3.97 2.73 -10.32
N SER A 83 -2.71 3.12 -10.56
CA SER A 83 -1.76 2.26 -11.29
C SER A 83 -1.27 1.10 -10.42
N ALA A 84 -0.83 0.01 -11.03
CA ALA A 84 -0.31 -1.14 -10.29
C ALA A 84 0.88 -0.78 -9.37
N VAL A 85 1.73 0.16 -9.77
CA VAL A 85 2.83 0.68 -8.94
C VAL A 85 2.29 1.47 -7.75
N ALA A 86 1.30 2.33 -7.97
CA ALA A 86 0.67 3.08 -6.90
C ALA A 86 -0.03 2.15 -5.89
N ILE A 87 -0.79 1.15 -6.37
CA ILE A 87 -1.42 0.13 -5.53
C ILE A 87 -0.39 -0.61 -4.67
N ARG A 88 0.72 -1.06 -5.28
CA ARG A 88 1.80 -1.75 -4.55
C ARG A 88 2.47 -0.86 -3.51
N THR A 89 2.71 0.39 -3.86
CA THR A 89 3.35 1.37 -2.97
C THR A 89 2.44 1.67 -1.78
N THR A 90 1.16 1.94 -2.03
CA THR A 90 0.15 2.15 -0.99
C THR A 90 0.01 0.92 -0.09
N ALA A 91 -0.04 -0.29 -0.66
CA ALA A 91 -0.07 -1.54 0.12
C ALA A 91 1.13 -1.68 1.07
N ALA A 92 2.34 -1.38 0.57
CA ALA A 92 3.54 -1.43 1.39
C ALA A 92 3.51 -0.35 2.48
N HIS A 93 3.02 0.85 2.18
CA HIS A 93 2.87 1.94 3.14
C HIS A 93 2.05 1.52 4.37
N GLU A 94 0.87 0.93 4.15
CA GLU A 94 -0.01 0.52 5.25
C GLU A 94 0.59 -0.59 6.12
N VAL A 95 1.35 -1.52 5.52
CA VAL A 95 2.05 -2.56 6.29
C VAL A 95 3.20 -1.94 7.11
N LEU A 96 3.86 -0.91 6.61
CA LEU A 96 4.91 -0.20 7.34
C LEU A 96 4.35 0.67 8.48
N GLU A 97 3.14 1.23 8.32
CA GLU A 97 2.39 1.82 9.42
C GLU A 97 2.13 0.78 10.52
N LEU A 98 1.65 -0.41 10.15
CA LEU A 98 1.44 -1.50 11.09
C LEU A 98 2.74 -1.94 11.81
N LEU A 99 3.86 -2.00 11.10
CA LEU A 99 5.18 -2.29 11.67
C LEU A 99 5.55 -1.32 12.79
N LEU A 100 5.21 -0.04 12.62
CA LEU A 100 5.57 1.04 13.55
C LEU A 100 4.48 1.32 14.59
N ALA A 101 3.30 0.71 14.46
CA ALA A 101 2.11 0.98 15.27
C ALA A 101 2.37 0.96 16.79
N ARG A 102 3.07 -0.06 17.31
CA ARG A 102 3.35 -0.17 18.76
C ARG A 102 4.25 0.96 19.26
N ILE A 103 5.28 1.31 18.50
CA ILE A 103 6.22 2.37 18.89
C ILE A 103 5.52 3.72 18.81
N SER A 104 4.74 3.97 17.76
CA SER A 104 3.92 5.17 17.61
C SER A 104 2.95 5.35 18.79
N MET A 105 2.26 4.28 19.21
CA MET A 105 1.37 4.30 20.37
C MET A 105 2.13 4.59 21.67
N MET A 106 3.23 3.88 21.93
CA MET A 106 4.06 4.09 23.12
C MET A 106 4.64 5.52 23.20
N ALA A 107 4.94 6.14 22.06
CA ALA A 107 5.39 7.52 22.00
C ALA A 107 4.27 8.49 22.37
N LYS A 108 3.06 8.29 21.83
CA LYS A 108 1.87 9.10 22.16
C LYS A 108 1.49 8.99 23.64
N ASP A 109 1.60 7.78 24.22
CA ASP A 109 1.37 7.54 25.66
C ASP A 109 2.38 8.24 26.58
N ARG A 110 3.50 8.71 26.03
CA ARG A 110 4.58 9.44 26.73
C ARG A 110 4.52 10.95 26.49
N ASP A 111 3.33 11.48 26.19
CA ASP A 111 3.06 12.89 25.91
C ASP A 111 3.86 13.46 24.72
N ALA A 112 4.35 12.60 23.82
CA ALA A 112 4.89 13.09 22.55
C ALA A 112 3.77 13.70 21.72
N HIS A 113 4.01 14.88 21.15
CA HIS A 113 3.01 15.56 20.34
C HIS A 113 2.67 14.70 19.11
N GLU A 114 1.38 14.39 18.92
CA GLU A 114 0.92 13.45 17.90
C GLU A 114 1.45 13.77 16.50
N ARG A 115 1.44 15.05 16.11
CA ARG A 115 1.95 15.49 14.80
C ARG A 115 3.44 15.14 14.59
N ASP A 116 4.25 15.24 15.64
CA ASP A 116 5.69 14.97 15.55
C ASP A 116 5.92 13.46 15.41
N VAL A 117 5.15 12.64 16.14
CA VAL A 117 5.17 11.18 16.01
C VAL A 117 4.78 10.76 14.60
N ILE A 118 3.66 11.26 14.07
CA ILE A 118 3.21 10.97 12.70
C ILE A 118 4.27 11.39 11.68
N GLN A 119 4.82 12.60 11.80
CA GLN A 119 5.84 13.08 10.88
C GLN A 119 7.11 12.20 10.92
N ALA A 120 7.57 11.83 12.11
CA ALA A 120 8.74 10.96 12.27
C ALA A 120 8.47 9.55 11.69
N THR A 121 7.29 8.98 11.97
CA THR A 121 6.84 7.70 11.41
C THR A 121 6.85 7.74 9.88
N HIS A 122 6.20 8.73 9.26
CA HIS A 122 6.19 8.86 7.80
C HIS A 122 7.58 9.06 7.20
N GLN A 123 8.51 9.72 7.91
CA GLN A 123 9.90 9.82 7.44
C GLN A 123 10.63 8.47 7.47
N VAL A 124 10.36 7.61 8.45
CA VAL A 124 10.90 6.24 8.48
C VAL A 124 10.30 5.41 7.35
N ILE A 125 8.97 5.48 7.17
CA ILE A 125 8.27 4.76 6.11
C ILE A 125 8.82 5.13 4.73
N ARG A 126 8.99 6.41 4.40
CA ARG A 126 9.57 6.83 3.11
C ARG A 126 10.97 6.26 2.84
N ARG A 127 11.78 6.09 3.88
CA ARG A 127 13.11 5.46 3.76
C ARG A 127 12.99 3.96 3.52
N LEU A 128 12.04 3.29 4.18
CA LEU A 128 11.78 1.86 3.99
C LEU A 128 11.17 1.58 2.61
N GLU A 129 10.22 2.41 2.14
CA GLU A 129 9.66 2.36 0.78
C GLU A 129 10.77 2.40 -0.27
N TYR A 130 11.74 3.31 -0.12
CA TYR A 130 12.89 3.39 -1.01
C TYR A 130 13.70 2.08 -1.05
N LEU A 131 13.94 1.46 0.10
CA LEU A 131 14.65 0.18 0.17
C LEU A 131 13.86 -0.97 -0.47
N LEU A 132 12.54 -1.01 -0.25
CA LEU A 132 11.65 -2.03 -0.84
C LEU A 132 11.57 -1.90 -2.36
N SER A 133 11.46 -0.67 -2.87
CA SER A 133 11.51 -0.38 -4.31
C SER A 133 12.84 -0.82 -4.91
N SER A 134 13.97 -0.45 -4.28
CA SER A 134 15.31 -0.80 -4.76
C SER A 134 15.59 -2.30 -4.77
N SER A 135 14.82 -3.08 -4.00
CA SER A 135 14.92 -4.54 -3.93
C SER A 135 14.07 -5.24 -5.00
N GLY A 136 13.42 -4.49 -5.90
CA GLY A 136 12.49 -5.01 -6.90
C GLY A 136 11.18 -5.55 -6.32
N LEU A 137 10.86 -5.22 -5.05
CA LEU A 137 9.66 -5.74 -4.38
C LEU A 137 8.39 -5.03 -4.84
N LEU A 138 8.52 -3.76 -5.23
CA LEU A 138 7.43 -2.90 -5.69
C LEU A 138 7.40 -2.73 -7.23
N GLU A 139 8.36 -3.33 -7.93
CA GLU A 139 8.41 -3.33 -9.39
C GLU A 139 7.58 -4.48 -9.98
N GLU A 140 7.17 -4.34 -11.24
CA GLU A 140 6.51 -5.42 -11.98
C GLU A 140 7.46 -6.61 -12.12
N ASN A 141 6.98 -7.82 -11.80
CA ASN A 141 7.47 -9.03 -12.45
C ASN A 141 7.12 -8.87 -13.94
N THR A 142 7.92 -8.10 -14.67
CA THR A 142 7.92 -8.17 -16.13
C THR A 142 8.27 -9.61 -16.43
N CYS A 143 7.24 -10.36 -16.82
CA CYS A 143 7.36 -11.72 -17.26
C CYS A 143 8.45 -11.68 -18.33
N GLN A 144 9.65 -12.16 -17.99
CA GLN A 144 10.69 -12.43 -18.97
C GLN A 144 10.14 -13.56 -19.84
N SER A 145 9.29 -13.21 -20.79
CA SER A 145 8.94 -14.05 -21.93
C SER A 145 10.22 -14.16 -22.73
N GLY A 146 11.09 -15.08 -22.27
CA GLY A 146 12.29 -15.46 -22.96
C GLY A 146 11.91 -15.86 -24.37
N GLN A 147 12.15 -14.96 -25.31
CA GLN A 147 12.36 -15.31 -26.70
C GLN A 147 13.47 -16.36 -26.70
N LYS A 148 13.09 -17.63 -26.81
CA LYS A 148 14.02 -18.69 -27.22
C LYS A 148 14.48 -18.29 -28.61
N THR A 149 15.63 -17.63 -28.70
CA THR A 149 16.33 -17.45 -29.96
C THR A 149 16.76 -18.83 -30.42
N THR A 150 15.94 -19.43 -31.27
CA THR A 150 16.28 -20.61 -32.06
C THR A 150 17.50 -20.26 -32.90
N ARG A 151 18.71 -20.58 -32.42
CA ARG A 151 19.87 -20.71 -33.30
C ARG A 151 19.70 -22.02 -34.06
N MET A 152 19.06 -21.91 -35.23
CA MET A 152 19.34 -22.81 -36.34
C MET A 152 20.82 -22.64 -36.69
N LEU A 153 21.62 -23.67 -36.42
CA LEU A 153 22.83 -23.90 -37.19
C LEU A 153 22.48 -25.02 -38.17
N CYS A 154 22.18 -24.59 -39.39
CA CYS A 154 22.26 -25.42 -40.59
C CYS A 154 23.70 -25.92 -40.75
N GLY A 155 23.84 -27.03 -41.48
CA GLY A 155 25.09 -27.69 -41.87
C GLY A 155 26.07 -26.76 -42.57
N GLU A 156 27.26 -27.18 -42.98
CA GLU A 156 27.84 -28.48 -43.37
C GLU A 156 29.36 -28.14 -43.57
N PRO A 157 30.26 -29.02 -44.04
CA PRO A 157 30.09 -30.37 -44.60
C PRO A 157 30.76 -31.50 -43.82
#